data_AF-A0AAJ1TEX1-F1
#
_entry.id   AF-A0AAJ1TEX1-F1
#
_cell.length_a   1.000
_cell.length_b   1.000
_cell.length_c   1.000
_cell.angle_alpha   90.00
_cell.angle_beta   90.00
_cell.angle_gamma   90.00
#
_symmetry.space_group_name_H-M   'P 1'
#
loop_
_entity.id
_entity.type
_entity.pdbx_description
1 polymer ?
#
loop_
_entity_poly.entity_id
_entity_poly.type
_entity_poly.pdbx_seq_one_letter_code
_entity_poly.pdbx_strand_id
1 'polypeptide(L)'
;MKQFIRKSGTALALIAVSILGTVLYMNYIEDKEAKTYVETYTQLGGSQIVNEMTETYSQIMEQYSNYKLNRDTKKKLVDRLQLLTKKLQQVENQLNTKTESQKLDFAYLYQDAKLVSLSLSDPTKDDIVPVVVLHASEGVGEWKKQVVNMEQGD
;
A
#
# COMPACT_ATOMS: atom_id res chain seq x y z
N MET A 1 60.25 5.18 -3.38
CA MET A 1 59.22 4.11 -3.18
C MET A 1 58.14 4.47 -2.15
N LYS A 2 58.47 4.95 -0.94
CA LYS A 2 57.45 5.36 0.07
C LYS A 2 56.47 6.46 -0.37
N GLN A 3 56.88 7.42 -1.21
CA GLN A 3 55.98 8.48 -1.71
C GLN A 3 54.95 7.98 -2.73
N PHE A 4 55.25 6.94 -3.52
CA PHE A 4 54.34 6.42 -4.55
C PHE A 4 53.18 5.64 -3.92
N ILE A 5 53.49 4.82 -2.90
CA ILE A 5 52.51 4.06 -2.10
C ILE A 5 51.59 5.00 -1.31
N ARG A 6 52.13 6.13 -0.81
CA ARG A 6 51.34 7.15 -0.11
C ARG A 6 50.36 7.86 -1.04
N LYS A 7 50.77 8.19 -2.27
CA LYS A 7 49.91 8.84 -3.29
C LYS A 7 48.79 7.91 -3.78
N SER A 8 49.07 6.62 -3.97
CA SER A 8 48.06 5.63 -4.36
C SER A 8 47.07 5.33 -3.23
N GLY A 9 47.52 5.28 -1.98
CA GLY A 9 46.65 5.10 -0.81
C GLY A 9 45.70 6.29 -0.59
N THR A 10 46.17 7.52 -0.77
CA THR A 10 45.31 8.71 -0.69
C THR A 10 44.29 8.78 -1.83
N ALA A 11 44.67 8.35 -3.05
CA ALA A 11 43.74 8.31 -4.18
C ALA A 11 42.62 7.27 -3.97
N LEU A 12 42.96 6.08 -3.48
CA LEU A 12 41.98 5.04 -3.14
C LEU A 12 41.05 5.48 -1.99
N ALA A 13 41.59 6.16 -0.97
CA ALA A 13 40.78 6.70 0.11
C ALA A 13 39.79 7.78 -0.39
N LEU A 14 40.23 8.67 -1.29
CA LEU A 14 39.34 9.67 -1.90
C LEU A 14 38.25 9.02 -2.75
N ILE A 15 38.59 8.01 -3.55
CA ILE A 15 37.60 7.25 -4.33
C ILE A 15 36.58 6.56 -3.42
N ALA A 16 37.03 5.91 -2.34
CA ALA A 16 36.15 5.26 -1.38
C ALA A 16 35.19 6.26 -0.70
N VAL A 17 35.70 7.44 -0.30
CA VAL A 17 34.88 8.52 0.26
C VAL A 17 33.87 9.06 -0.76
N SER A 18 34.27 9.21 -2.03
CA SER A 18 33.34 9.62 -3.09
C SER A 18 32.23 8.61 -3.33
N ILE A 19 32.56 7.30 -3.39
CA ILE A 19 31.56 6.23 -3.54
C ILE A 19 30.60 6.21 -2.35
N LEU A 20 31.14 6.26 -1.13
CA LEU A 20 30.32 6.33 0.10
C LEU A 20 29.41 7.56 0.09
N GLY A 21 29.94 8.72 -0.30
CA GLY A 21 29.15 9.95 -0.43
C GLY A 21 28.02 9.84 -1.44
N THR A 22 28.27 9.22 -2.61
CA THR A 22 27.23 8.99 -3.62
C THR A 22 26.18 8.01 -3.14
N VAL A 23 26.55 6.90 -2.50
CA VAL A 23 25.58 5.92 -1.97
C VAL A 23 24.70 6.56 -0.89
N LEU A 24 25.30 7.27 0.07
CA LEU A 24 24.54 7.95 1.12
C LEU A 24 23.61 9.03 0.54
N TYR A 25 24.04 9.74 -0.50
CA TYR A 25 23.21 10.73 -1.17
C TYR A 25 22.03 10.10 -1.92
N MET A 26 22.27 9.00 -2.64
CA MET A 26 21.20 8.27 -3.34
C MET A 26 20.16 7.74 -2.36
N ASN A 27 20.58 7.10 -1.27
CA ASN A 27 19.66 6.63 -0.22
C ASN A 27 18.85 7.79 0.39
N TYR A 28 19.50 8.92 0.68
CA TYR A 28 18.80 10.09 1.22
C TYR A 28 17.74 10.65 0.26
N ILE A 29 18.03 10.67 -1.05
CA ILE A 29 17.06 11.11 -2.06
C ILE A 29 15.91 10.11 -2.17
N GLU A 30 16.20 8.81 -2.18
CA GLU A 30 15.19 7.75 -2.22
C GLU A 30 14.26 7.83 -1.00
N ASP A 31 14.78 7.95 0.22
CA ASP A 31 13.97 8.11 1.44
C ASP A 31 13.09 9.35 1.40
N LYS A 32 13.62 10.45 0.87
CA LYS A 32 12.88 11.71 0.74
C LYS A 32 11.73 11.57 -0.26
N GLU A 33 11.96 10.89 -1.38
CA GLU A 33 10.93 10.61 -2.37
C GLU A 33 9.84 9.68 -1.80
N ALA A 34 10.22 8.63 -1.05
CA ALA A 34 9.29 7.76 -0.31
C ALA A 34 8.34 8.56 0.59
N LYS A 35 8.91 9.41 1.44
CA LYS A 35 8.16 10.20 2.42
C LYS A 35 7.24 11.18 1.73
N THR A 36 7.73 11.87 0.70
CA THR A 36 6.90 12.78 -0.11
C THR A 36 5.75 12.04 -0.79
N TYR A 37 6.00 10.82 -1.28
CA TYR A 37 4.96 9.98 -1.89
C TYR A 37 3.87 9.61 -0.88
N VAL A 38 4.24 9.12 0.30
CA VAL A 38 3.27 8.74 1.35
C VAL A 38 2.55 9.95 1.92
N GLU A 39 3.24 11.08 2.11
CA GLU A 39 2.61 12.34 2.50
C GLU A 39 1.56 12.76 1.49
N THR A 40 1.88 12.70 0.19
CA THR A 40 0.93 13.03 -0.89
C THR A 40 -0.26 12.07 -0.86
N TYR A 41 -0.02 10.77 -0.71
CA TYR A 41 -1.07 9.75 -0.59
C TYR A 41 -2.03 10.07 0.58
N THR A 42 -1.47 10.44 1.73
CA THR A 42 -2.23 10.78 2.92
C THR A 42 -3.02 12.08 2.73
N GLN A 43 -2.43 13.10 2.12
CA GLN A 43 -3.08 14.38 1.81
C GLN A 43 -4.25 14.21 0.83
N LEU A 44 -4.14 13.29 -0.12
CA LEU A 44 -5.22 12.93 -1.05
C LEU A 44 -6.34 12.10 -0.40
N GLY A 45 -6.24 11.81 0.91
CA GLY A 45 -7.24 11.06 1.66
C GLY A 45 -7.17 9.55 1.45
N GLY A 46 -6.08 9.02 0.89
CA GLY A 46 -5.93 7.60 0.63
C GLY A 46 -6.08 6.75 1.90
N SER A 47 -5.43 7.14 3.00
CA SER A 47 -5.49 6.44 4.29
C SER A 47 -6.92 6.33 4.83
N GLN A 48 -7.72 7.38 4.64
CA GLN A 48 -9.13 7.38 5.03
C GLN A 48 -9.91 6.36 4.19
N ILE A 49 -9.71 6.33 2.87
CA ILE A 49 -10.41 5.39 1.98
C ILE A 49 -10.10 3.94 2.37
N VAL A 50 -8.83 3.61 2.61
CA VAL A 50 -8.42 2.25 3.02
C VAL A 50 -8.98 1.88 4.40
N ASN A 51 -9.07 2.84 5.33
CA ASN A 51 -9.74 2.63 6.61
C ASN A 51 -11.25 2.37 6.44
N GLU A 52 -11.94 3.14 5.60
CA GLU A 52 -13.36 2.90 5.29
C GLU A 52 -13.59 1.53 4.60
N MET A 53 -12.63 1.04 3.81
CA MET A 53 -12.66 -0.34 3.27
C MET A 53 -12.53 -1.36 4.40
N THR A 54 -11.59 -1.16 5.32
CA THR A 54 -11.39 -2.02 6.51
C THR A 54 -12.67 -2.07 7.36
N GLU A 55 -13.29 -0.93 7.63
CA GLU A 55 -14.56 -0.85 8.36
C GLU A 55 -15.68 -1.60 7.64
N THR A 56 -15.73 -1.51 6.30
CA THR A 56 -16.72 -2.23 5.50
C THR A 56 -16.53 -3.75 5.62
N TYR A 57 -15.28 -4.24 5.63
CA TYR A 57 -14.98 -5.66 5.89
C TYR A 57 -15.37 -6.09 7.30
N SER A 58 -15.07 -5.30 8.32
CA SER A 58 -15.49 -5.56 9.69
C SER A 58 -17.01 -5.64 9.82
N GLN A 59 -17.74 -4.72 9.16
CA GLN A 59 -19.21 -4.74 9.12
C GLN A 59 -19.76 -6.01 8.45
N ILE A 60 -19.13 -6.47 7.36
CA ILE A 60 -19.52 -7.73 6.71
C ILE A 60 -19.33 -8.88 7.70
N MET A 61 -18.18 -8.96 8.37
CA MET A 61 -17.89 -10.04 9.33
C MET A 61 -18.82 -10.04 10.54
N GLU A 62 -19.05 -8.88 11.15
CA GLU A 62 -19.95 -8.75 12.29
C GLU A 62 -21.37 -9.17 11.90
N GLN A 63 -21.83 -8.72 10.74
CA GLN A 63 -23.17 -9.06 10.29
C GLN A 63 -23.29 -10.55 9.99
N TYR A 64 -22.35 -11.18 9.29
CA TYR A 64 -22.36 -12.64 9.05
C TYR A 64 -22.24 -13.47 10.34
N SER A 65 -21.53 -12.98 11.34
CA SER A 65 -21.40 -13.66 12.64
C SER A 65 -22.71 -13.65 13.43
N ASN A 66 -23.55 -12.62 13.25
CA ASN A 66 -24.76 -12.42 14.04
C ASN A 66 -26.05 -12.77 13.27
N TYR A 67 -26.08 -12.59 11.95
CA TYR A 67 -27.25 -12.73 11.08
C TYR A 67 -26.86 -13.13 9.64
N LYS A 68 -27.74 -13.81 8.90
CA LYS A 68 -27.51 -13.94 7.44
C LYS A 68 -27.77 -12.58 6.78
N LEU A 69 -26.80 -12.08 6.01
CA LEU A 69 -26.98 -10.86 5.24
C LEU A 69 -28.16 -11.01 4.27
N ASN A 70 -29.11 -10.07 4.33
CA ASN A 70 -30.16 -10.01 3.33
C ASN A 70 -29.63 -9.40 2.02
N ARG A 71 -30.40 -9.57 0.93
CA ARG A 71 -30.01 -9.13 -0.42
C ARG A 71 -29.75 -7.62 -0.51
N ASP A 72 -30.54 -6.81 0.17
CA ASP A 72 -30.42 -5.35 0.12
C ASP A 72 -29.15 -4.86 0.84
N THR A 73 -28.82 -5.48 1.97
CA THR A 73 -27.59 -5.19 2.70
C THR A 73 -26.36 -5.60 1.91
N LYS A 74 -26.37 -6.79 1.30
CA LYS A 74 -25.28 -7.23 0.39
C LYS A 74 -25.07 -6.23 -0.74
N LYS A 75 -26.15 -5.78 -1.39
CA LYS A 75 -26.07 -4.78 -2.45
C LYS A 75 -25.46 -3.47 -1.95
N LYS A 76 -25.90 -2.95 -0.79
CA LYS A 76 -25.34 -1.72 -0.20
C LYS A 76 -23.83 -1.85 0.09
N LEU A 77 -23.39 -3.00 0.59
CA LEU A 77 -21.98 -3.26 0.89
C LEU A 77 -21.14 -3.35 -0.39
N VAL A 78 -21.65 -4.00 -1.44
CA VAL A 78 -21.02 -4.04 -2.77
C VAL A 78 -20.91 -2.63 -3.35
N ASP A 79 -21.99 -1.85 -3.35
CA ASP A 79 -22.00 -0.48 -3.87
C ASP A 79 -20.99 0.40 -3.10
N ARG A 80 -20.89 0.23 -1.78
CA ARG A 80 -19.89 0.93 -0.95
C ARG A 80 -18.46 0.54 -1.31
N LEU A 81 -18.16 -0.75 -1.45
CA LEU A 81 -16.82 -1.22 -1.84
C LEU A 81 -16.42 -0.73 -3.24
N GLN A 82 -17.35 -0.73 -4.19
CA GLN A 82 -17.11 -0.18 -5.54
C GLN A 82 -16.81 1.31 -5.50
N LEU A 83 -17.57 2.09 -4.70
CA LEU A 83 -17.32 3.51 -4.53
C LEU A 83 -15.94 3.78 -3.92
N LEU A 84 -15.57 3.06 -2.87
CA LEU A 84 -14.26 3.20 -2.21
C LEU A 84 -13.12 2.81 -3.16
N THR A 85 -13.27 1.71 -3.89
CA THR A 85 -12.30 1.27 -4.91
C THR A 85 -12.09 2.35 -5.97
N LYS A 86 -13.18 2.97 -6.46
CA LYS A 86 -13.08 4.04 -7.45
C LYS A 86 -12.40 5.28 -6.90
N LYS A 87 -12.67 5.66 -5.65
CA LYS A 87 -11.97 6.78 -4.99
C LYS A 87 -10.48 6.48 -4.83
N LEU A 88 -10.13 5.25 -4.44
CA LEU A 88 -8.74 4.83 -4.29
C LEU A 88 -7.98 4.87 -5.63
N GLN A 89 -8.62 4.41 -6.71
CA GLN A 89 -8.08 4.54 -8.07
C GLN A 89 -7.87 5.99 -8.49
N GLN A 90 -8.72 6.93 -8.07
CA GLN A 90 -8.50 8.35 -8.32
C GLN A 90 -7.27 8.87 -7.59
N VAL A 91 -7.07 8.46 -6.33
CA VAL A 91 -5.86 8.77 -5.56
C VAL A 91 -4.62 8.20 -6.24
N GLU A 92 -4.62 6.92 -6.62
CA GLU A 92 -3.50 6.29 -7.34
C GLU A 92 -3.17 7.02 -8.65
N ASN A 93 -4.18 7.39 -9.43
CA ASN A 93 -3.97 8.15 -10.67
C ASN A 93 -3.36 9.54 -10.41
N GLN A 94 -3.72 10.19 -9.31
CA GLN A 94 -3.14 11.47 -8.90
C GLN A 94 -1.72 11.32 -8.35
N LEU A 95 -1.39 10.16 -7.77
CA LEU A 95 -0.05 9.80 -7.29
C LEU A 95 0.92 9.42 -8.39
N ASN A 96 0.47 9.18 -9.63
CA ASN A 96 1.34 8.85 -10.75
C ASN A 96 2.17 10.05 -11.22
N THR A 97 3.11 10.47 -10.37
CA THR A 97 4.18 11.42 -10.63
C THR A 97 5.50 10.65 -10.75
N LYS A 98 5.98 10.53 -12.00
CA LYS A 98 7.35 10.33 -12.52
C LYS A 98 8.37 9.33 -11.92
N THR A 99 8.22 8.74 -10.74
CA THR A 99 9.24 7.82 -10.22
C THR A 99 8.65 6.43 -9.95
N GLU A 100 9.17 5.42 -10.65
CA GLU A 100 8.72 4.01 -10.54
C GLU A 100 9.32 3.28 -9.35
N SER A 101 10.43 3.77 -8.79
CA SER A 101 11.21 3.02 -7.79
C SER A 101 10.53 2.85 -6.44
N GLN A 102 9.56 3.71 -6.08
CA GLN A 102 8.91 3.68 -4.77
C GLN A 102 7.42 4.02 -4.85
N LYS A 103 6.63 3.06 -5.34
CA LYS A 103 5.16 3.15 -5.40
C LYS A 103 4.52 2.18 -4.43
N LEU A 104 3.49 2.65 -3.74
CA LEU A 104 2.53 1.79 -3.05
C LEU A 104 1.85 0.86 -4.06
N ASP A 105 1.79 -0.43 -3.77
CA ASP A 105 1.13 -1.41 -4.64
C ASP A 105 -0.35 -1.56 -4.22
N PHE A 106 -1.25 -0.99 -5.01
CA PHE A 106 -2.69 -1.04 -4.76
C PHE A 106 -3.36 -2.31 -5.31
N ALA A 107 -2.64 -3.15 -6.06
CA ALA A 107 -3.23 -4.28 -6.79
C ALA A 107 -3.99 -5.24 -5.87
N TYR A 108 -3.40 -5.57 -4.72
CA TYR A 108 -4.02 -6.43 -3.71
C TYR A 108 -5.33 -5.85 -3.17
N LEU A 109 -5.37 -4.55 -2.87
CA LEU A 109 -6.58 -3.88 -2.39
C LEU A 109 -7.73 -3.96 -3.41
N TYR A 110 -7.42 -3.80 -4.70
CA TYR A 110 -8.42 -3.89 -5.77
C TYR A 110 -8.89 -5.32 -6.01
N GLN A 111 -7.96 -6.27 -6.01
CA GLN A 111 -8.29 -7.68 -6.19
C GLN A 111 -9.18 -8.17 -5.06
N ASP A 112 -8.84 -7.86 -3.82
CA ASP A 112 -9.58 -8.29 -2.64
C ASP A 112 -10.96 -7.63 -2.55
N ALA A 113 -11.05 -6.32 -2.80
CA ALA A 113 -12.35 -5.64 -2.87
C ALA A 113 -13.27 -6.23 -3.95
N LYS A 114 -12.71 -6.61 -5.10
CA LYS A 114 -13.44 -7.28 -6.18
C LYS A 114 -13.89 -8.67 -5.77
N LEU A 115 -13.03 -9.48 -5.14
CA LEU A 115 -13.36 -10.82 -4.69
C LEU A 115 -14.48 -10.79 -3.64
N VAL A 116 -14.38 -9.90 -2.65
CA VAL A 116 -15.44 -9.70 -1.65
C VAL A 116 -16.75 -9.28 -2.31
N SER A 117 -16.70 -8.35 -3.28
CA SER A 117 -17.89 -7.91 -4.00
C SER A 117 -18.54 -9.03 -4.80
N LEU A 118 -17.75 -9.89 -5.44
CA LEU A 118 -18.23 -11.06 -6.18
C LEU A 118 -18.85 -12.09 -5.24
N SER A 119 -18.19 -12.40 -4.11
CA SER A 119 -18.72 -13.36 -3.14
C SER A 119 -20.02 -12.88 -2.50
N LEU A 120 -20.17 -11.58 -2.23
CA LEU A 120 -21.42 -11.00 -1.73
C LEU A 120 -22.54 -11.00 -2.80
N SER A 121 -22.18 -10.94 -4.08
CA SER A 121 -23.16 -10.90 -5.17
C SER A 121 -23.65 -12.28 -5.60
N ASP A 122 -22.91 -13.34 -5.27
CA ASP A 122 -23.23 -14.73 -5.61
C ASP A 122 -23.85 -15.46 -4.39
N PRO A 123 -25.16 -15.74 -4.39
CA PRO A 123 -25.82 -16.44 -3.28
C PRO A 123 -25.27 -17.84 -3.01
N THR A 124 -24.58 -18.45 -3.98
CA THR A 124 -23.98 -19.79 -3.83
C THR A 124 -22.64 -19.76 -3.08
N LYS A 125 -22.11 -18.57 -2.80
CA LYS A 125 -20.81 -18.34 -2.13
C LYS A 125 -20.97 -17.80 -0.71
N ASP A 126 -22.19 -17.77 -0.18
CA ASP A 126 -22.49 -17.20 1.13
C ASP A 126 -21.70 -17.83 2.29
N ASP A 127 -21.37 -19.11 2.16
CA ASP A 127 -20.58 -19.89 3.10
C ASP A 127 -19.10 -19.48 3.14
N ILE A 128 -18.56 -19.02 2.00
CA ILE A 128 -17.16 -18.62 1.88
C ILE A 128 -16.94 -17.11 2.06
N VAL A 129 -18.00 -16.28 2.06
CA VAL A 129 -17.87 -14.82 2.24
C VAL A 129 -17.03 -14.46 3.46
N PRO A 130 -17.24 -15.06 4.65
CA PRO A 130 -16.40 -14.77 5.82
C PRO A 130 -14.90 -14.97 5.59
N VAL A 131 -14.53 -16.05 4.89
CA VAL A 131 -13.14 -16.39 4.61
C VAL A 131 -12.52 -15.41 3.62
N VAL A 132 -13.27 -15.05 2.57
CA VAL A 132 -12.83 -14.07 1.56
C VAL A 132 -12.61 -12.69 2.21
N VAL A 133 -13.49 -12.28 3.11
CA VAL A 133 -13.40 -10.99 3.82
C VAL A 133 -12.25 -10.97 4.83
N LEU A 134 -11.98 -12.09 5.50
CA LEU A 134 -10.82 -12.23 6.38
C LEU A 134 -9.52 -12.05 5.59
N HIS A 135 -9.39 -12.74 4.46
CA HIS A 135 -8.22 -12.62 3.59
C HIS A 135 -8.02 -11.18 3.08
N ALA A 136 -9.10 -10.51 2.65
CA ALA A 136 -9.06 -9.11 2.26
C ALA A 136 -8.60 -8.19 3.40
N SER A 137 -9.01 -8.48 4.63
CA SER A 137 -8.59 -7.71 5.82
C SER A 137 -7.10 -7.90 6.14
N GLU A 138 -6.57 -9.12 5.97
CA GLU A 138 -5.14 -9.40 6.08
C GLU A 138 -4.34 -8.66 5.00
N GLY A 139 -4.83 -8.67 3.75
CA GLY A 139 -4.23 -7.94 2.63
C GLY A 139 -4.13 -6.44 2.90
N VAL A 140 -5.18 -5.83 3.48
CA VAL A 140 -5.12 -4.43 3.94
C VAL A 140 -4.08 -4.24 5.05
N GLY A 141 -3.94 -5.19 5.96
CA GLY A 141 -2.94 -5.16 7.03
C GLY A 141 -1.51 -5.15 6.50
N GLU A 142 -1.19 -6.03 5.55
CA GLU A 142 0.13 -6.07 4.90
C GLU A 142 0.39 -4.79 4.09
N TRP A 143 -0.63 -4.31 3.37
CA TRP A 143 -0.54 -3.05 2.65
C TRP A 143 -0.25 -1.85 3.57
N LYS A 144 -0.88 -1.78 4.75
CA LYS A 144 -0.60 -0.73 5.74
C LYS A 144 0.84 -0.80 6.27
N LYS A 145 1.44 -1.99 6.39
CA LYS A 145 2.86 -2.12 6.75
C LYS A 145 3.77 -1.53 5.67
N GLN A 146 3.44 -1.72 4.39
CA GLN A 146 4.18 -1.10 3.29
C GLN A 146 4.20 0.44 3.43
N VAL A 147 3.05 1.06 3.75
CA VAL A 147 2.97 2.51 4.01
C VAL A 147 3.91 2.91 5.13
N VAL A 148 3.84 2.23 6.28
CA VAL A 148 4.66 2.55 7.46
C VAL A 148 6.16 2.41 7.15
N ASN A 149 6.57 1.38 6.41
CA ASN A 149 7.97 1.18 6.02
C ASN A 149 8.45 2.36 5.14
N MET A 150 7.63 2.80 4.18
CA MET A 150 7.94 3.95 3.33
C MET A 150 7.97 5.29 4.11
N GLU A 151 7.18 5.43 5.18
CA GLU A 151 7.22 6.62 6.05
C GLU A 151 8.48 6.70 6.91
N GLN A 152 8.97 5.56 7.39
CA GLN A 152 10.12 5.52 8.29
C GLN A 152 11.44 5.71 7.53
N GLY A 153 11.52 5.24 6.28
CA GLY A 153 12.78 5.05 5.57
C GLY A 153 13.54 3.86 6.19
N ASP A 154 14.05 2.96 5.36
CA ASP A 154 14.78 1.77 5.83
C ASP A 154 16.15 2.15 6.46
#